data_AF-A0A6B0UY68-F1
#
_entry.id   AF-A0A6B0UY68-F1
#
_cell.length_a   1.000
_cell.length_b   1.000
_cell.length_c   1.000
_cell.angle_alpha   90.00
_cell.angle_beta   90.00
_cell.angle_gamma   90.00
#
_symmetry.space_group_name_H-M   'P 1'
#
loop_
_entity.id
_entity.type
_entity.pdbx_description
1 polymer ?
#
loop_
_entity_poly.entity_id
_entity_poly.type
_entity_poly.pdbx_seq_one_letter_code
_entity_poly.pdbx_strand_id
1 'polypeptide(L)'
;LISRITQQFKNPAYIIRLFCSLVRSMLQFASVAWNSICGTQSAKIETVQKCFVLIVYDRYFQRLFYYDDYFLIDKISLRSSSERRAERVFIFLHKVVNAMIDNDMLLSRINIHVPFRLTRNHTAFYANTMCRSSTLSRFQSLYNHLNDTNIDIFSDISIYREQLEVLPTHL
;
A
#
# COMPACT_ATOMS: atom_id res chain seq x y z
N LEU A 1 -2.48 4.08 24.80
CA LEU A 1 -3.38 5.26 24.80
C LEU A 1 -4.76 4.94 24.25
N ILE A 2 -4.89 4.56 22.97
CA ILE A 2 -6.20 4.22 22.35
C ILE A 2 -6.94 3.13 23.12
N SER A 3 -6.27 2.03 23.50
CA SER A 3 -6.89 0.95 24.27
C SER A 3 -7.49 1.42 25.61
N ARG A 4 -6.87 2.43 26.24
CA ARG A 4 -7.28 2.98 27.54
C ARG A 4 -8.47 3.93 27.39
N ILE A 5 -8.45 4.81 26.38
CA ILE A 5 -9.52 5.78 26.13
C ILE A 5 -10.79 5.08 25.63
N THR A 6 -10.64 4.00 24.86
CA THR A 6 -11.76 3.27 24.24
C THR A 6 -12.31 2.13 25.08
N GLN A 7 -12.00 2.06 26.38
CA GLN A 7 -12.44 0.96 27.26
C GLN A 7 -13.97 0.80 27.30
N GLN A 8 -14.70 1.91 27.23
CA GLN A 8 -16.17 1.91 27.29
C GLN A 8 -16.84 1.64 25.93
N PHE A 9 -16.07 1.54 24.84
CA PHE A 9 -16.64 1.31 23.52
C PHE A 9 -17.08 -0.16 23.40
N LYS A 10 -18.38 -0.37 23.22
CA LYS A 10 -18.98 -1.70 23.03
C LYS A 10 -18.90 -2.21 21.59
N ASN A 11 -18.80 -1.31 20.61
CA ASN A 11 -18.77 -1.66 19.19
C ASN A 11 -17.33 -1.56 18.64
N PRO A 12 -16.78 -2.63 18.05
CA PRO A 12 -15.42 -2.64 17.50
C PRO A 12 -15.22 -1.64 16.36
N ALA A 13 -16.27 -1.25 15.63
CA ALA A 13 -16.17 -0.30 14.53
C ALA A 13 -15.62 1.06 14.97
N TYR A 14 -15.96 1.55 16.18
CA TYR A 14 -15.49 2.85 16.66
C TYR A 14 -14.00 2.87 16.97
N ILE A 15 -13.50 1.82 17.64
CA ILE A 15 -12.08 1.71 17.96
C ILE A 15 -11.25 1.52 16.68
N ILE A 16 -11.77 0.78 15.68
CA ILE A 16 -11.14 0.62 14.37
C ILE A 16 -11.06 1.97 13.66
N ARG A 17 -12.16 2.74 13.61
CA ARG A 17 -12.16 4.09 12.99
C ARG A 17 -11.17 5.04 13.68
N LEU A 18 -11.11 5.02 15.01
CA LEU A 18 -10.18 5.84 15.77
C LEU A 18 -8.71 5.45 15.53
N PHE A 19 -8.42 4.15 15.48
CA PHE A 19 -7.10 3.66 15.09
C PHE A 19 -6.73 4.11 13.67
N CYS A 20 -7.70 4.03 12.75
CA CYS A 20 -7.56 4.42 11.37
C CYS A 20 -7.30 5.92 11.18
N SER A 21 -7.88 6.79 12.01
CA SER A 21 -7.72 8.24 11.91
C SER A 21 -6.45 8.76 12.59
N LEU A 22 -6.00 8.14 13.69
CA LEU A 22 -4.87 8.63 14.49
C LEU A 22 -3.58 7.86 14.19
N VAL A 23 -3.55 6.57 14.47
CA VAL A 23 -2.30 5.78 14.40
C VAL A 23 -1.98 5.45 12.95
N ARG A 24 -2.98 4.99 12.20
CA ARG A 24 -2.77 4.58 10.80
C ARG A 24 -2.38 5.76 9.91
N SER A 25 -2.97 6.94 10.11
CA SER A 25 -2.60 8.14 9.35
C SER A 25 -1.14 8.51 9.58
N MET A 26 -0.68 8.48 10.84
CA MET A 26 0.73 8.74 11.21
C MET A 26 1.70 7.67 10.72
N LEU A 27 1.30 6.39 10.65
CA LEU A 27 2.19 5.36 10.11
C LEU A 27 2.32 5.44 8.58
N GLN A 28 1.32 6.01 7.92
CA GLN A 28 1.23 5.95 6.47
C GLN A 28 1.56 7.28 5.76
N PHE A 29 1.73 8.40 6.47
CA PHE A 29 1.94 9.71 5.83
C PHE A 29 3.12 9.74 4.84
N ALA A 30 4.25 9.13 5.22
CA ALA A 30 5.47 9.07 4.41
C ALA A 30 5.74 7.67 3.84
N SER A 31 4.71 6.80 3.76
CA SER A 31 4.91 5.41 3.35
C SER A 31 5.47 5.25 1.95
N VAL A 32 5.21 6.22 1.06
CA VAL A 32 5.78 6.29 -0.29
C VAL A 32 7.29 6.52 -0.22
N ALA A 33 7.74 7.57 0.47
CA ALA A 33 9.16 7.89 0.63
C ALA A 33 9.93 6.77 1.34
N TRP A 34 9.30 6.15 2.35
CA TRP A 34 9.89 5.10 3.16
C TRP A 34 9.61 3.68 2.66
N ASN A 35 9.04 3.50 1.46
CA ASN A 35 8.85 2.14 0.93
C ASN A 35 10.19 1.43 0.63
N SER A 36 11.31 2.15 0.72
CA SER A 36 12.66 1.60 0.64
C SER A 36 13.21 1.08 1.97
N ILE A 37 12.46 1.14 3.08
CA ILE A 37 13.01 0.64 4.33
C ILE A 37 13.22 -0.88 4.28
N CYS A 38 14.30 -1.37 4.89
CA CYS A 38 14.57 -2.79 5.11
C CYS A 38 13.34 -3.52 5.70
N GLY A 39 13.17 -4.79 5.29
CA GLY A 39 12.04 -5.64 5.73
C GLY A 39 11.85 -5.67 7.25
N THR A 40 12.93 -5.53 8.02
CA THR A 40 12.91 -5.47 9.50
C THR A 40 12.11 -4.28 10.05
N GLN A 41 12.23 -3.09 9.48
CA GLN A 41 11.45 -1.93 9.96
C GLN A 41 10.03 -1.96 9.41
N SER A 42 9.84 -2.49 8.19
CA SER A 42 8.50 -2.77 7.67
C SER A 42 7.72 -3.70 8.60
N ALA A 43 8.39 -4.75 9.12
CA ALA A 43 7.82 -5.66 10.10
C ALA A 43 7.45 -4.94 11.41
N LYS A 44 8.28 -4.02 11.91
CA LYS A 44 7.95 -3.22 13.11
C LYS A 44 6.68 -2.37 12.91
N ILE A 45 6.51 -1.78 11.73
CA ILE A 45 5.29 -1.03 11.40
C ILE A 45 4.07 -1.96 11.40
N GLU A 46 4.24 -3.17 10.88
CA GLU A 46 3.19 -4.19 10.88
C GLU A 46 2.86 -4.71 12.29
N THR A 47 3.86 -4.82 13.18
CA THR A 47 3.66 -5.17 14.59
C THR A 47 2.68 -4.22 15.27
N VAL A 48 2.71 -2.92 14.96
CA VAL A 48 1.76 -1.95 15.53
C VAL A 48 0.31 -2.31 15.15
N GLN A 49 0.08 -2.72 13.90
CA GLN A 49 -1.23 -3.20 13.46
C GLN A 49 -1.60 -4.51 14.14
N LYS A 50 -0.68 -5.48 14.23
CA LYS A 50 -0.93 -6.77 14.90
C LYS A 50 -1.28 -6.59 16.39
N CYS A 51 -0.56 -5.71 17.09
CA CYS A 51 -0.89 -5.34 18.47
C CYS A 51 -2.30 -4.74 18.58
N PHE A 52 -2.72 -3.93 17.61
CA PHE A 52 -4.09 -3.41 17.57
C PHE A 52 -5.11 -4.53 17.36
N VAL A 53 -4.86 -5.44 16.42
CA VAL A 53 -5.71 -6.62 16.16
C VAL A 53 -5.85 -7.47 17.43
N LEU A 54 -4.76 -7.72 18.14
CA LEU A 54 -4.77 -8.43 19.43
C LEU A 54 -5.69 -7.77 20.47
N ILE A 55 -5.67 -6.44 20.58
CA ILE A 55 -6.55 -5.71 21.51
C ILE A 55 -8.02 -5.87 21.12
N VAL A 56 -8.33 -5.80 19.83
CA VAL A 56 -9.70 -6.00 19.33
C VAL A 56 -10.14 -7.45 19.52
N TYR A 57 -9.24 -8.39 19.23
CA TYR A 57 -9.45 -9.81 19.41
C TYR A 57 -9.80 -10.18 20.86
N ASP A 58 -8.98 -9.75 21.81
CA ASP A 58 -9.18 -10.04 23.22
C ASP A 58 -10.46 -9.37 23.77
N ARG A 59 -10.73 -8.12 23.38
CA ARG A 59 -11.87 -7.35 23.89
C ARG A 59 -13.23 -7.75 23.31
N TYR A 60 -13.31 -8.03 22.01
CA TYR A 60 -14.59 -8.20 21.31
C TYR A 60 -14.85 -9.64 20.85
N PHE A 61 -13.80 -10.41 20.57
CA PHE A 61 -13.94 -11.79 20.10
C PHE A 61 -13.72 -12.82 21.20
N GLN A 62 -13.25 -12.42 22.39
CA GLN A 62 -13.13 -13.27 23.60
C GLN A 62 -12.50 -14.65 23.35
N ARG A 63 -11.60 -14.75 22.37
CA ARG A 63 -10.92 -15.99 21.97
C ARG A 63 -11.85 -17.10 21.46
N LEU A 64 -12.96 -16.72 20.83
CA LEU A 64 -13.94 -17.66 20.25
C LEU A 64 -13.37 -18.53 19.11
N PHE A 65 -12.23 -18.16 18.50
CA PHE A 65 -11.62 -18.88 17.37
C PHE A 65 -10.09 -18.91 17.53
N TYR A 66 -9.39 -19.66 16.69
CA TYR A 66 -7.91 -19.64 16.68
C TYR A 66 -7.39 -18.27 16.24
N TYR A 67 -6.28 -17.83 16.84
CA TYR A 67 -5.64 -16.56 16.47
C TYR A 67 -4.90 -16.73 15.14
N ASP A 68 -5.46 -16.14 14.09
CA ASP A 68 -4.79 -15.96 12.81
C ASP A 68 -4.80 -14.47 12.45
N ASP A 69 -3.60 -13.90 12.25
CA ASP A 69 -3.38 -12.51 11.90
C ASP A 69 -4.15 -12.14 10.63
N TYR A 70 -4.05 -12.96 9.58
CA TYR A 70 -4.62 -12.63 8.27
C TYR A 70 -6.14 -12.69 8.30
N PHE A 71 -6.70 -13.76 8.87
CA PHE A 71 -8.14 -13.90 9.06
C PHE A 71 -8.74 -12.77 9.91
N LEU A 72 -8.07 -12.38 11.00
CA LEU A 72 -8.58 -11.31 11.86
C LEU A 72 -8.50 -9.94 11.19
N ILE A 73 -7.42 -9.67 10.45
CA ILE A 73 -7.23 -8.45 9.65
C ILE A 73 -8.33 -8.31 8.60
N ASP A 74 -8.66 -9.41 7.90
CA ASP A 74 -9.77 -9.45 6.95
C ASP A 74 -11.13 -9.24 7.63
N LYS A 75 -11.37 -9.94 8.75
CA LYS A 75 -12.63 -9.86 9.51
C LYS A 75 -12.93 -8.47 10.07
N ILE A 76 -11.90 -7.69 10.42
CA ILE A 76 -12.03 -6.30 10.86
C ILE A 76 -11.96 -5.30 9.69
N SER A 77 -11.98 -5.80 8.45
CA SER A 77 -11.92 -5.04 7.19
C SER A 77 -10.71 -4.10 7.13
N LEU A 78 -9.59 -4.52 7.71
CA LEU A 78 -8.32 -3.83 7.59
C LEU A 78 -7.53 -4.50 6.45
N ARG A 79 -7.08 -3.76 5.44
CA ARG A 79 -6.09 -4.29 4.49
C ARG A 79 -4.72 -4.45 5.17
N SER A 80 -3.88 -5.33 4.65
CA SER A 80 -2.51 -5.49 5.13
C SER A 80 -1.69 -4.20 4.95
N SER A 81 -0.60 -4.07 5.69
CA SER A 81 0.26 -2.89 5.57
C SER A 81 1.04 -2.88 4.25
N SER A 82 1.44 -4.06 3.76
CA SER A 82 2.13 -4.23 2.46
C SER A 82 1.26 -3.82 1.28
N GLU A 83 0.05 -4.37 1.17
CA GLU A 83 -0.87 -4.07 0.06
C GLU A 83 -1.16 -2.57 -0.03
N ARG A 84 -1.49 -1.93 1.10
CA ARG A 84 -1.78 -0.49 1.12
C ARG A 84 -0.56 0.36 0.77
N ARG A 85 0.66 -0.10 1.08
CA ARG A 85 1.88 0.59 0.67
C ARG A 85 2.08 0.46 -0.83
N ALA A 86 1.85 -0.72 -1.41
CA ALA A 86 1.91 -0.94 -2.85
C ALA A 86 0.88 -0.07 -3.58
N GLU A 87 -0.38 -0.06 -3.12
CA GLU A 87 -1.46 0.79 -3.66
C GLU A 87 -1.07 2.28 -3.66
N ARG A 88 -0.54 2.78 -2.54
CA ARG A 88 -0.07 4.18 -2.45
C ARG A 88 1.08 4.48 -3.39
N VAL A 89 1.98 3.52 -3.61
CA VAL A 89 3.06 3.64 -4.58
C VAL A 89 2.51 3.74 -6.00
N PHE A 90 1.55 2.89 -6.36
CA PHE A 90 0.90 2.93 -7.67
C PHE A 90 0.13 4.22 -7.90
N ILE A 91 -0.62 4.71 -6.90
CA ILE A 91 -1.32 6.00 -6.96
C ILE A 91 -0.32 7.15 -7.07
N PHE A 92 0.78 7.12 -6.31
CA PHE A 92 1.80 8.15 -6.40
C PHE A 92 2.45 8.18 -7.78
N LEU A 93 2.83 7.02 -8.33
CA LEU A 93 3.43 6.91 -9.66
C LEU A 93 2.49 7.45 -10.74
N HIS A 94 1.20 7.06 -10.70
CA HIS A 94 0.16 7.59 -11.60
C HIS A 94 0.08 9.11 -11.53
N LYS A 95 0.05 9.67 -10.33
CA LYS A 95 0.00 11.12 -10.14
C LYS A 95 1.22 11.85 -10.69
N VAL A 96 2.42 11.27 -10.60
CA VAL A 96 3.62 11.87 -11.19
C VAL A 96 3.58 11.79 -12.71
N VAL A 97 3.21 10.63 -13.27
CA VAL A 97 3.16 10.43 -14.73
C VAL A 97 2.12 11.32 -15.41
N ASN A 98 0.95 11.50 -14.78
CA ASN A 98 -0.14 12.33 -15.29
C ASN A 98 -0.06 13.80 -14.85
N ALA A 99 1.11 14.27 -14.41
CA ALA A 99 1.36 15.65 -13.99
C ALA A 99 0.39 16.19 -12.91
N MET A 100 -0.20 15.32 -12.09
CA MET A 100 -0.99 15.71 -10.92
C MET A 100 -0.12 16.16 -9.75
N ILE A 101 1.18 15.83 -9.79
CA ILE A 101 2.20 16.35 -8.88
C ILE A 101 3.18 17.17 -9.73
N ASP A 102 3.22 18.47 -9.48
CA ASP A 102 4.08 19.41 -10.20
C ASP A 102 5.51 19.30 -9.67
N ASN A 103 6.30 18.41 -10.29
CA ASN A 103 7.71 18.21 -9.96
C ASN A 103 8.49 17.64 -11.16
N ASP A 104 9.05 18.56 -11.96
CA ASP A 104 9.86 18.23 -13.14
C ASP A 104 11.05 17.33 -12.84
N MET A 105 11.64 17.45 -11.65
CA MET A 105 12.78 16.64 -11.23
C MET A 105 12.39 15.17 -10.98
N LEU A 106 11.17 14.92 -10.50
CA LEU A 106 10.65 13.56 -10.35
C LEU A 106 10.27 12.97 -11.70
N LEU A 107 9.57 13.74 -12.55
CA LEU A 107 9.13 13.28 -13.85
C LEU A 107 10.32 12.94 -14.76
N SER A 108 11.36 13.78 -14.78
CA SER A 108 12.59 13.54 -15.55
C SER A 108 13.39 12.32 -15.13
N ARG A 109 13.12 11.75 -13.94
CA ARG A 109 13.75 10.52 -13.43
C ARG A 109 12.94 9.25 -13.70
N ILE A 110 11.73 9.39 -14.25
CA ILE A 110 10.90 8.27 -14.66
C ILE A 110 11.24 7.94 -16.11
N ASN A 111 11.66 6.70 -16.37
CA ASN A 111 12.02 6.26 -17.71
C ASN A 111 10.84 5.47 -18.29
N ILE A 112 10.06 6.08 -19.17
CA ILE A 112 8.94 5.41 -19.83
C ILE A 112 9.49 4.52 -20.95
N HIS A 113 9.03 3.26 -21.00
CA HIS A 113 9.36 2.32 -22.05
C HIS A 113 8.36 2.48 -23.20
N VAL A 114 8.80 3.12 -24.30
CA VAL A 114 7.99 3.29 -25.51
C VAL A 114 8.62 2.46 -26.63
N PRO A 115 8.12 1.23 -26.89
CA PRO A 115 8.70 0.36 -27.89
C PRO A 115 8.36 0.86 -29.30
N PHE A 116 9.36 0.89 -30.20
CA PHE A 116 9.15 1.26 -31.60
C PHE A 116 8.32 0.23 -32.39
N ARG A 117 8.26 -1.02 -31.90
CA ARG A 117 7.50 -2.12 -32.50
C ARG A 117 6.66 -2.79 -31.42
N LEU A 118 5.53 -3.35 -31.81
CA LEU A 118 4.71 -4.18 -30.91
C LEU A 118 5.54 -5.38 -30.46
N THR A 119 5.92 -5.40 -29.18
CA THR A 119 6.60 -6.54 -28.56
C THR A 119 5.66 -7.21 -27.58
N ARG A 120 5.88 -8.50 -27.30
CA ARG A 120 5.16 -9.22 -26.24
C ARG A 120 5.56 -8.77 -24.83
N ASN A 121 6.53 -7.85 -24.72
CA ASN A 121 6.96 -7.30 -23.45
C ASN A 121 6.14 -6.04 -23.15
N HIS A 122 5.24 -6.14 -22.17
CA HIS A 122 4.30 -5.10 -21.79
C HIS A 122 4.82 -4.18 -20.67
N THR A 123 6.14 -4.16 -20.39
CA THR A 123 6.70 -3.24 -19.38
C THR A 123 6.46 -1.79 -19.74
N ALA A 124 5.83 -1.03 -18.84
CA ALA A 124 5.59 0.40 -19.01
C ALA A 124 6.84 1.26 -18.72
N PHE A 125 7.79 0.77 -17.91
CA PHE A 125 8.94 1.54 -17.46
C PHE A 125 10.29 0.85 -17.70
N TYR A 126 11.34 1.64 -17.94
CA TYR A 126 12.75 1.22 -17.85
C TYR A 126 13.28 1.48 -16.43
N ALA A 127 12.99 0.55 -15.51
CA ALA A 127 13.50 0.66 -14.14
C ALA A 127 15.04 0.63 -14.12
N ASN A 128 15.68 1.66 -13.58
CA ASN A 128 17.14 1.71 -13.49
C ASN A 128 17.64 0.64 -12.50
N THR A 129 18.32 -0.37 -13.03
CA THR A 129 18.84 -1.54 -12.31
C THR A 129 20.12 -1.26 -11.51
N MET A 130 20.79 -0.12 -11.76
CA MET A 130 22.01 0.28 -11.05
C MET A 130 21.72 0.84 -9.65
N CYS A 131 20.54 1.43 -9.44
CA CYS A 131 20.09 1.97 -8.15
C CYS A 131 18.78 1.33 -7.69
N ARG A 132 18.79 0.01 -7.45
CA ARG A 132 17.61 -0.76 -6.99
C ARG A 132 17.06 -0.31 -5.64
N SER A 133 17.91 0.29 -4.80
CA SER A 133 17.52 0.90 -3.52
C SER A 133 16.85 2.25 -3.69
N SER A 134 16.88 2.86 -4.88
CA SER A 134 16.18 4.13 -5.09
C SER A 134 14.67 3.89 -5.11
N THR A 135 13.96 4.79 -4.44
CA THR A 135 12.50 4.74 -4.33
C THR A 135 11.83 4.73 -5.70
N LEU A 136 12.30 5.57 -6.64
CA LEU A 136 11.74 5.66 -8.01
C LEU A 136 12.02 4.43 -8.88
N SER A 137 13.24 3.85 -8.83
CA SER A 137 13.51 2.60 -9.56
C SER A 137 12.63 1.46 -9.04
N ARG A 138 12.45 1.40 -7.71
CA ARG A 138 11.61 0.39 -7.09
C ARG A 138 10.14 0.55 -7.48
N PHE A 139 9.63 1.77 -7.60
CA PHE A 139 8.25 2.02 -8.04
C PHE A 139 8.01 1.55 -9.48
N GLN A 140 8.93 1.92 -10.38
CA GLN A 140 8.89 1.49 -11.78
C GLN A 140 8.98 -0.04 -11.90
N SER A 141 9.87 -0.65 -11.11
CA SER A 141 10.00 -2.10 -11.07
C SER A 141 8.74 -2.76 -10.52
N LEU A 142 8.17 -2.28 -9.42
CA LEU A 142 6.92 -2.80 -8.85
C LEU A 142 5.77 -2.75 -9.85
N TYR A 143 5.64 -1.65 -10.60
CA TYR A 143 4.61 -1.53 -11.63
C TYR A 143 4.83 -2.55 -12.77
N ASN A 144 6.07 -2.73 -13.23
CA ASN A 144 6.38 -3.71 -14.28
C ASN A 144 6.09 -5.17 -13.86
N HIS A 145 6.06 -5.48 -12.56
CA HIS A 145 5.64 -6.81 -12.10
C HIS A 145 4.13 -7.04 -12.26
N LEU A 146 3.34 -5.98 -12.50
CA LEU A 146 1.92 -6.06 -12.81
C LEU A 146 1.64 -6.35 -14.29
N ASN A 147 2.65 -6.65 -15.10
CA ASN A 147 2.59 -6.78 -16.57
C ASN A 147 1.46 -7.67 -17.12
N ASP A 148 0.91 -8.58 -16.32
CA ASP A 148 -0.19 -9.47 -16.70
C ASP A 148 -1.58 -8.92 -16.37
N THR A 149 -1.68 -7.68 -15.89
CA THR A 149 -2.93 -7.05 -15.45
C THR A 149 -3.34 -5.92 -16.41
N ASN A 150 -4.65 -5.78 -16.66
CA ASN A 150 -5.22 -4.71 -17.50
C ASN A 150 -5.19 -3.33 -16.80
N ILE A 151 -4.09 -3.01 -16.13
CA ILE A 151 -3.90 -1.77 -15.38
C ILE A 151 -3.20 -0.77 -16.28
N ASP A 152 -3.88 0.34 -16.53
CA ASP A 152 -3.37 1.41 -17.38
C ASP A 152 -3.05 2.65 -16.54
N ILE A 153 -1.75 2.94 -16.38
CA ILE A 153 -1.27 4.12 -15.65
C ILE A 153 -1.61 5.45 -16.34
N PHE A 154 -1.95 5.44 -17.63
CA PHE A 154 -2.32 6.64 -18.38
C PHE A 154 -3.82 6.92 -18.35
N SER A 155 -4.61 6.03 -17.74
CA SER A 155 -6.05 6.23 -17.57
C SER A 155 -6.38 7.30 -16.53
N ASP A 156 -7.63 7.77 -16.51
CA ASP A 156 -8.10 8.69 -15.47
C ASP A 156 -7.97 8.07 -14.07
N ILE A 157 -7.73 8.92 -13.07
CA ILE A 157 -7.49 8.48 -11.69
C ILE A 157 -8.67 7.68 -11.09
N SER A 158 -9.91 7.94 -11.52
CA SER A 158 -11.09 7.17 -11.08
C SER A 158 -11.02 5.73 -11.59
N ILE A 159 -10.78 5.56 -12.88
CA ILE A 159 -10.67 4.25 -13.56
C ILE A 159 -9.47 3.48 -13.00
N TYR A 160 -8.32 4.15 -12.87
CA TYR A 160 -7.11 3.53 -12.35
C TYR A 160 -7.30 2.99 -10.92
N ARG A 161 -8.05 3.69 -10.07
CA ARG A 161 -8.33 3.24 -8.70
C ARG A 161 -9.24 2.01 -8.67
N GLU A 162 -10.24 1.96 -9.53
CA GLU A 162 -11.10 0.79 -9.68
C GLU A 162 -10.29 -0.43 -10.15
N GLN A 163 -9.40 -0.24 -11.12
CA GLN A 163 -8.48 -1.29 -11.59
C GLN A 163 -7.56 -1.82 -10.48
N LEU A 164 -7.06 -0.93 -9.60
CA LEU A 164 -6.22 -1.32 -8.46
C LEU A 164 -7.00 -2.09 -7.37
N GLU A 165 -8.31 -1.88 -7.23
CA GLU A 165 -9.13 -2.61 -6.26
C GLU A 165 -9.39 -4.06 -6.66
N VAL A 166 -9.34 -4.35 -7.97
CA VAL A 166 -9.54 -5.69 -8.55
C VAL A 166 -8.26 -6.54 -8.50
N LEU A 167 -7.11 -5.96 -8.15
CA LEU A 167 -5.86 -6.71 -8.02
C LEU A 167 -5.95 -7.78 -6.93
N PRO A 168 -5.55 -9.03 -7.21
CA PRO A 168 -5.43 -10.05 -6.17
C PRO A 168 -4.41 -9.59 -5.12
N THR A 169 -4.77 -9.72 -3.85
CA THR A 169 -4.06 -9.24 -2.64
C THR A 169 -2.70 -9.90 -2.37
N HIS A 170 -2.12 -10.61 -3.36
CA HIS A 170 -0.83 -11.30 -3.24
C HIS A 170 0.24 -10.57 -4.06
N LEU A 171 0.70 -9.42 -3.54
CA LEU A 171 1.92 -8.71 -3.99
C LEU A 171 2.95 -8.65 -2.86
#